data_AF-A4WVS2-F1
#
_entry.id   AF-A4WVS2-F1
#
_cell.length_a   1.000
_cell.length_b   1.000
_cell.length_c   1.000
_cell.angle_alpha   90.00
_cell.angle_beta   90.00
_cell.angle_gamma   90.00
#
_symmetry.space_group_name_H-M   'P 1'
#
loop_
_entity.id
_entity.type
_entity.pdbx_description
1 polymer ?
#
loop_
_entity_poly.entity_id
_entity_poly.type
_entity_poly.pdbx_seq_one_letter_code
_entity_poly.pdbx_strand_id
1 'polypeptide(L)'
;MRSEPTQLLLEHVLEDMRQKVIAGDLAGLADLESGLADAMERQPPATADQAQRVRALASRNLGCLEAASRGVRAARRRLTEIRQAASGVVVVYDDQGRRTERPPEPPPRQRL
;
A
#
# COMPACT_ATOMS: atom_id res chain seq x y z
N MET A 1 20.00 -33.05 -10.74
CA MET A 1 19.53 -33.10 -9.33
C MET A 1 20.42 -32.21 -8.49
N ARG A 2 19.84 -31.13 -7.92
CA ARG A 2 20.36 -30.12 -6.97
C ARG A 2 20.13 -28.68 -7.47
N SER A 3 18.85 -28.31 -7.58
CA SER A 3 18.36 -26.96 -7.89
C SER A 3 17.54 -26.36 -6.72
N GLU A 4 17.44 -27.08 -5.61
CA GLU A 4 16.55 -26.76 -4.47
C GLU A 4 16.86 -25.48 -3.69
N PRO A 5 18.12 -25.02 -3.48
CA PRO A 5 18.36 -23.92 -2.53
C PRO A 5 17.84 -22.57 -3.05
N THR A 6 17.94 -22.32 -4.36
CA THR A 6 17.50 -21.03 -4.93
C THR A 6 15.98 -20.93 -5.09
N GLN A 7 15.31 -22.06 -5.29
CA GLN A 7 13.85 -22.05 -5.36
C GLN A 7 13.22 -21.76 -4.00
N LEU A 8 13.74 -22.39 -2.95
CA LEU A 8 13.30 -22.11 -1.58
C LEU A 8 13.54 -20.64 -1.21
N LEU A 9 14.60 -20.02 -1.76
CA LEU A 9 14.87 -18.59 -1.54
C LEU A 9 13.77 -17.70 -2.14
N LEU A 10 13.34 -17.94 -3.38
CA LEU A 10 12.28 -17.13 -4.00
C LEU A 10 10.94 -17.31 -3.28
N GLU A 11 10.58 -18.54 -2.92
CA GLU A 11 9.36 -18.82 -2.15
C GLU A 11 9.41 -18.14 -0.77
N HIS A 12 10.57 -18.13 -0.11
CA HIS A 12 10.77 -17.45 1.17
C HIS A 12 10.65 -15.94 1.06
N VAL A 13 11.29 -15.31 0.06
CA VAL A 13 11.18 -13.85 -0.16
C VAL A 13 9.72 -13.44 -0.44
N LEU A 14 8.97 -14.24 -1.19
CA LEU A 14 7.55 -14.00 -1.41
C LEU A 14 6.73 -14.13 -0.12
N GLU A 15 7.04 -15.09 0.75
CA GLU A 15 6.35 -15.23 2.03
C GLU A 15 6.69 -14.09 3.00
N ASP A 16 7.95 -13.67 3.06
CA ASP A 16 8.39 -12.51 3.86
C ASP A 16 7.70 -11.22 3.42
N MET A 17 7.58 -11.00 2.11
CA MET A 17 6.82 -9.88 1.56
C MET A 17 5.38 -9.91 2.07
N ARG A 18 4.72 -11.07 2.05
CA ARG A 18 3.35 -11.22 2.56
C ARG A 18 3.24 -10.83 4.03
N GLN A 19 4.16 -11.33 4.86
CA GLN A 19 4.18 -11.06 6.29
C GLN A 19 4.34 -9.56 6.57
N LYS A 20 5.26 -8.89 5.87
CA LYS A 20 5.45 -7.44 5.98
C LYS A 20 4.21 -6.64 5.61
N VAL A 21 3.55 -6.98 4.48
CA VAL A 21 2.32 -6.29 4.08
C VAL A 21 1.22 -6.47 5.13
N ILE A 22 1.03 -7.68 5.66
CA ILE A 22 -0.01 -7.96 6.67
C ILE A 22 0.29 -7.27 7.99
N ALA A 23 1.56 -7.21 8.40
CA ALA A 23 2.01 -6.49 9.58
C ALA A 23 1.93 -4.96 9.43
N GLY A 24 1.70 -4.45 8.22
CA GLY A 24 1.75 -3.03 7.92
C GLY A 24 3.17 -2.45 7.87
N ASP A 25 4.21 -3.30 7.87
CA ASP A 25 5.61 -2.92 7.70
C ASP A 25 5.90 -2.65 6.22
N LEU A 26 5.35 -1.55 5.71
CA LEU A 26 5.56 -1.13 4.32
C LEU A 26 6.98 -0.59 4.09
N ALA A 27 7.64 -0.10 5.15
CA ALA A 27 9.01 0.39 5.07
C ALA A 27 9.99 -0.76 4.78
N GLY A 28 9.83 -1.90 5.47
CA GLY A 28 10.67 -3.08 5.25
C GLY A 28 10.46 -3.79 3.91
N LEU A 29 9.49 -3.37 3.08
CA LEU A 29 9.33 -3.91 1.73
C LEU A 29 10.49 -3.49 0.81
N ALA A 30 11.07 -2.30 1.02
CA ALA A 30 12.19 -1.82 0.23
C ALA A 30 13.43 -2.72 0.38
N ASP A 31 13.65 -3.26 1.58
CA ASP A 31 14.79 -4.13 1.88
C ASP A 31 14.71 -5.48 1.14
N LEU A 32 13.52 -5.88 0.68
CA LEU A 32 13.31 -7.13 -0.04
C LEU A 32 13.61 -7.02 -1.55
N GLU A 33 13.75 -5.81 -2.10
CA GLU A 33 13.87 -5.61 -3.55
C GLU A 33 15.13 -6.28 -4.12
N SER A 34 16.28 -6.08 -3.47
CA SER A 34 17.55 -6.71 -3.88
C SER A 34 17.48 -8.23 -3.74
N GLY A 35 16.93 -8.74 -2.64
CA GLY A 35 16.82 -10.18 -2.40
C GLY A 35 15.89 -10.88 -3.39
N LEU A 36 14.81 -10.19 -3.81
CA LEU A 36 13.89 -10.69 -4.83
C LEU A 36 14.56 -10.74 -6.21
N ALA A 37 15.27 -9.68 -6.60
CA ALA A 37 16.00 -9.63 -7.87
C ALA A 37 17.05 -10.75 -7.95
N ASP A 38 17.86 -10.92 -6.90
CA ASP A 38 18.86 -11.99 -6.79
C ASP A 38 18.23 -13.39 -6.87
N ALA A 39 17.08 -13.59 -6.19
CA ALA A 39 16.38 -14.88 -6.19
C ALA A 39 15.72 -15.20 -7.55
N MET A 40 15.35 -14.18 -8.32
CA MET A 40 14.82 -14.32 -9.68
C MET A 40 15.93 -14.63 -10.69
N GLU A 41 17.06 -13.92 -10.64
CA GLU A 41 18.18 -14.14 -11.57
C GLU A 41 18.82 -15.51 -11.41
N ARG A 42 18.96 -15.98 -10.17
CA ARG A 42 19.60 -17.26 -9.88
C ARG A 42 18.66 -18.45 -10.07
N GLN A 43 17.42 -18.22 -10.51
CA GLN A 43 16.39 -19.23 -10.49
C GLN A 43 16.67 -20.32 -11.54
N PRO A 44 16.93 -21.57 -11.13
CA PRO A 44 17.07 -22.68 -12.07
C PRO A 44 15.76 -22.95 -12.83
N PRO A 45 15.83 -23.71 -13.95
CA PRO A 45 14.64 -24.19 -14.64
C PRO A 45 13.69 -24.92 -13.68
N ALA A 46 12.48 -24.40 -13.55
CA ALA A 46 11.46 -24.93 -12.66
C ALA A 46 10.59 -25.98 -13.39
N THR A 47 10.13 -26.98 -12.65
CA THR A 47 9.04 -27.85 -13.11
C THR A 47 7.71 -27.08 -13.15
N ALA A 48 6.71 -27.63 -13.85
CA ALA A 48 5.38 -27.03 -13.90
C ALA A 48 4.78 -26.83 -12.49
N ASP A 49 4.90 -27.82 -11.61
CA ASP A 49 4.41 -27.73 -10.23
C ASP A 49 5.10 -26.64 -9.42
N GLN A 50 6.41 -26.50 -9.62
CA GLN A 50 7.23 -25.47 -8.97
C GLN A 50 6.82 -24.07 -9.43
N ALA A 51 6.69 -23.88 -10.74
CA ALA A 51 6.22 -22.62 -11.31
C ALA A 51 4.80 -22.26 -10.83
N GLN A 52 3.92 -23.25 -10.70
CA GLN A 52 2.56 -23.05 -10.21
C GLN A 52 2.53 -22.59 -8.74
N ARG A 53 3.40 -23.15 -7.88
CA ARG A 53 3.53 -22.71 -6.48
C ARG A 53 4.01 -21.27 -6.38
N VAL A 54 5.08 -20.92 -7.09
CA VAL A 54 5.62 -19.55 -7.12
C VAL A 54 4.55 -18.57 -7.63
N ARG A 55 3.83 -18.94 -8.70
CA ARG A 55 2.72 -18.13 -9.23
C ARG A 55 1.63 -17.91 -8.18
N ALA A 56 1.23 -18.95 -7.44
CA ALA A 56 0.23 -18.83 -6.40
C ALA A 56 0.66 -17.88 -5.27
N LEU A 57 1.93 -17.95 -4.83
CA LEU A 57 2.49 -17.02 -3.84
C LEU A 57 2.49 -15.58 -4.36
N ALA A 58 2.98 -15.36 -5.58
CA ALA A 58 3.04 -14.04 -6.19
C ALA A 58 1.64 -13.43 -6.36
N SER A 59 0.64 -14.21 -6.79
CA SER A 59 -0.75 -13.73 -6.91
C SER A 59 -1.36 -13.33 -5.57
N ARG A 60 -1.05 -14.04 -4.48
CA ARG A 60 -1.49 -13.65 -3.13
C ARG A 60 -0.86 -12.33 -2.71
N ASN A 61 0.44 -12.17 -2.93
CA ASN A 61 1.14 -10.92 -2.62
C ASN A 61 0.58 -9.74 -3.40
N LEU A 62 0.30 -9.91 -4.69
CA LEU A 62 -0.32 -8.88 -5.52
C LEU A 62 -1.63 -8.39 -4.90
N GLY A 63 -2.52 -9.31 -4.50
CA GLY A 63 -3.78 -8.97 -3.84
C GLY A 63 -3.59 -8.20 -2.53
N CYS A 64 -2.62 -8.62 -1.69
CA CYS A 64 -2.28 -7.93 -0.45
C CYS A 64 -1.73 -6.51 -0.71
N LEU A 65 -0.82 -6.36 -1.67
CA LEU A 65 -0.22 -5.07 -2.02
C LEU A 65 -1.24 -4.09 -2.61
N GLU A 66 -2.17 -4.58 -3.44
CA GLU A 66 -3.27 -3.76 -3.96
C GLU A 66 -4.20 -3.28 -2.85
N ALA A 67 -4.51 -4.14 -1.88
CA ALA A 67 -5.31 -3.78 -0.71
C ALA A 67 -4.60 -2.76 0.17
N ALA A 68 -3.32 -2.99 0.49
CA ALA A 68 -2.49 -2.06 1.26
C ALA A 68 -2.37 -0.69 0.56
N SER A 69 -2.14 -0.69 -0.75
CA SER A 69 -2.07 0.53 -1.56
C SER A 69 -3.37 1.33 -1.51
N ARG A 70 -4.54 0.67 -1.55
CA ARG A 70 -5.84 1.32 -1.36
C ARG A 70 -5.98 1.90 0.04
N GLY A 71 -5.57 1.17 1.07
CA GLY A 71 -5.56 1.61 2.47
C GLY A 71 -4.71 2.86 2.68
N VAL A 72 -3.47 2.88 2.18
CA VAL A 72 -2.55 4.02 2.27
C VAL A 72 -3.14 5.26 1.59
N ARG A 73 -3.73 5.10 0.40
CA ARG A 73 -4.39 6.23 -0.30
C ARG A 73 -5.56 6.78 0.50
N ALA A 74 -6.38 5.92 1.11
CA ALA A 74 -7.50 6.32 1.95
C ALA A 74 -7.02 7.06 3.21
N ALA A 75 -6.00 6.53 3.90
CA ALA A 75 -5.39 7.16 5.07
C ALA A 75 -4.82 8.55 4.72
N ARG A 76 -4.12 8.66 3.59
CA ARG A 76 -3.60 9.95 3.10
C ARG A 76 -4.73 10.95 2.82
N ARG A 77 -5.80 10.52 2.16
CA ARG A 77 -6.98 11.38 1.93
C ARG A 77 -7.56 11.88 3.24
N ARG A 78 -7.71 10.98 4.22
CA ARG A 78 -8.25 11.32 5.54
C ARG A 78 -7.37 12.33 6.27
N LEU A 79 -6.05 12.19 6.20
CA LEU A 79 -5.11 13.13 6.81
C LEU A 79 -5.20 14.52 6.16
N THR A 80 -5.38 14.59 4.84
CA THR A 80 -5.61 15.86 4.13
C THR A 80 -6.92 16.51 4.58
N GLU A 81 -8.01 15.76 4.69
CA GLU A 81 -9.31 16.27 5.18
C GLU A 81 -9.17 16.86 6.60
N ILE A 82 -8.47 16.14 7.50
CA ILE A 82 -8.23 16.61 8.88
C ILE A 82 -7.40 17.89 8.89
N ARG A 83 -6.33 17.96 8.07
CA ARG A 83 -5.49 19.17 7.96
C ARG A 83 -6.27 20.36 7.42
N GLN A 84 -7.14 20.15 6.42
CA GLN A 84 -8.01 21.21 5.88
C GLN A 84 -8.97 21.72 6.95
N ALA A 85 -9.64 20.82 7.68
CA ALA A 85 -10.51 21.23 8.79
C ALA A 85 -9.76 21.98 9.90
N ALA A 86 -8.54 21.52 10.25
CA ALA A 86 -7.71 22.18 11.26
C ALA A 86 -7.18 23.55 10.82
N SER A 87 -7.04 23.80 9.52
CA SER A 87 -6.62 25.10 8.97
C SER A 87 -7.71 26.18 9.01
N GLY A 88 -8.92 25.85 9.47
CA GLY A 88 -10.05 26.78 9.55
C GLY A 88 -10.79 27.00 8.23
N VAL A 89 -10.34 26.40 7.12
CA VAL A 89 -11.02 26.48 5.83
C VAL A 89 -12.28 25.62 5.86
N VAL A 90 -13.44 26.26 5.72
CA VAL A 90 -14.73 25.56 5.61
C VAL A 90 -14.96 25.25 4.14
N VAL A 91 -15.03 23.97 3.81
CA VAL A 91 -15.42 23.51 2.47
C VAL A 91 -16.94 23.51 2.42
N VAL A 92 -17.50 24.40 1.59
CA VAL A 92 -18.94 24.50 1.35
C VAL A 92 -19.22 23.98 -0.06
N TYR A 93 -20.25 23.16 -0.20
CA TYR A 93 -20.76 22.76 -1.50
C TYR A 93 -21.82 23.78 -1.92
N ASP A 94 -21.72 24.31 -3.12
CA ASP A 94 -22.79 25.13 -3.69
C ASP A 94 -24.02 24.27 -4.02
N ASP A 95 -25.11 24.93 -4.42
CA ASP A 95 -26.36 24.31 -4.85
C ASP A 95 -26.23 23.45 -6.12
N GLN A 96 -25.08 23.52 -6.81
CA GLN A 96 -24.72 22.66 -7.94
C GLN A 96 -23.74 21.54 -7.55
N GLY A 97 -23.43 21.37 -6.26
CA GLY A 97 -22.54 20.34 -5.74
C GLY A 97 -21.05 20.60 -6.02
N ARG A 98 -20.67 21.79 -6.46
CA ARG A 98 -19.27 22.18 -6.66
C ARG A 98 -18.64 22.60 -5.34
N ARG A 99 -17.37 22.25 -5.21
CA ARG A 99 -16.58 22.46 -4.00
C ARG A 99 -16.04 23.88 -3.98
N THR A 100 -16.38 24.67 -2.96
CA THR A 100 -15.81 26.01 -2.72
C THR A 100 -15.18 26.10 -1.33
N GLU A 101 -14.01 26.76 -1.24
CA GLU A 101 -13.29 26.97 0.02
C GLU A 101 -13.60 28.38 0.52
N ARG A 102 -14.14 28.50 1.74
CA ARG A 102 -14.48 29.80 2.36
C ARG A 102 -13.77 29.93 3.73
N PRO A 103 -13.18 31.09 4.06
CA PRO A 103 -12.66 31.34 5.40
C PRO A 103 -13.79 31.25 6.44
N PRO A 104 -13.48 30.88 7.69
CA PRO A 104 -14.49 30.68 8.72
C PRO A 104 -15.16 32.03 9.03
N GLU A 105 -16.49 32.05 9.00
CA GLU A 105 -17.25 33.27 9.27
C GLU A 105 -17.08 33.67 10.75
N PRO A 106 -16.74 34.93 11.06
CA PRO A 106 -16.60 35.36 12.45
C PRO A 106 -17.95 35.24 13.17
N PRO A 107 -17.96 34.85 14.46
CA PRO A 107 -19.20 34.67 15.20
C PRO A 107 -20.02 35.97 15.23
N PRO A 108 -21.36 35.89 15.20
CA PRO A 108 -22.21 37.07 15.24
C PRO A 108 -21.92 37.86 16.52
N ARG A 109 -21.52 39.13 16.37
CA ARG A 109 -21.38 40.05 17.49
C ARG A 109 -22.78 40.29 18.07
N GLN A 110 -23.12 39.58 19.14
CA GLN A 110 -24.29 39.91 19.95
C GLN A 110 -24.06 41.31 20.52
N ARG A 111 -24.86 42.28 20.08
CA ARG A 111 -24.92 43.60 20.69
C ARG A 111 -25.68 43.44 22.01
N LEU A 112 -24.99 43.69 23.11
CA LEU A 112 -25.61 43.97 24.42
C LEU A 112 -26.16 45.40 24.43
#